data_AF-Q11J44-F1
#
_entry.id   AF-Q11J44-F1
#
_cell.length_a   1.000
_cell.length_b   1.000
_cell.length_c   1.000
_cell.angle_alpha   90.00
_cell.angle_beta   90.00
_cell.angle_gamma   90.00
#
_symmetry.space_group_name_H-M   'P 1'
#
loop_
_entity.id
_entity.type
_entity.pdbx_description
1 polymer ?
#
loop_
_entity_poly.entity_id
_entity_poly.type
_entity_poly.pdbx_seq_one_letter_code
_entity_poly.pdbx_strand_id
1 'polypeptide(L)'
;MARTVSEWVGRTDDSQPTDACKLRILDRQGYRCALTGMEFSPANRPEFDHITPLWLGGENRESNLQAVTADAHKRKTKAEATVRAKVKVNAKRHLLGKKKSARPIPGSKSTRFKKLITGEVVDRRTGEVIS
;
A
#
# COMPACT_ATOMS: atom_id res chain seq x y z
N MET A 1 -40.86 13.41 8.44
CA MET A 1 -39.44 13.83 8.51
C MET A 1 -38.63 12.66 9.01
N ALA A 2 -37.61 12.21 8.26
CA ALA A 2 -36.72 11.16 8.73
C ALA A 2 -35.90 11.68 9.92
N ARG A 3 -35.70 10.84 10.95
CA ARG A 3 -34.89 11.20 12.13
C ARG A 3 -33.45 11.48 11.69
N THR A 4 -32.79 12.44 12.32
CA THR A 4 -31.34 12.65 12.17
C THR A 4 -30.61 11.41 12.68
N VAL A 5 -29.97 10.67 11.77
CA VAL A 5 -29.18 9.48 12.11
C VAL A 5 -27.73 9.93 12.33
N SER A 6 -27.14 9.52 13.45
CA SER A 6 -25.72 9.77 13.70
C SER A 6 -24.85 9.10 12.64
N GLU A 7 -23.67 9.67 12.40
CA GLU A 7 -22.66 9.04 11.54
C GLU A 7 -22.32 7.64 12.07
N TRP A 8 -22.12 6.69 11.16
CA TRP A 8 -21.56 5.41 11.56
C TRP A 8 -20.05 5.54 11.82
N VAL A 9 -19.64 5.09 13.01
CA VAL A 9 -18.23 5.00 13.44
C VAL A 9 -17.96 3.56 13.84
N GLY A 10 -16.96 2.94 13.22
CA GLY A 10 -16.53 1.59 13.56
C GLY A 10 -16.01 1.53 15.01
N ARG A 11 -16.38 0.48 15.74
CA ARG A 11 -15.86 0.22 17.09
C ARG A 11 -14.35 -0.06 17.06
N THR A 12 -13.90 -0.68 15.97
CA THR A 12 -12.52 -1.03 15.68
C THR A 12 -12.23 -0.75 14.21
N ASP A 13 -10.95 -0.76 13.85
CA ASP A 13 -10.48 -0.62 12.47
C ASP A 13 -11.00 -1.74 11.55
N ASP A 14 -11.26 -2.92 12.10
CA ASP A 14 -11.79 -4.08 11.37
C ASP A 14 -13.34 -4.15 11.37
N SER A 15 -14.01 -3.21 12.04
CA SER A 15 -15.47 -3.19 12.10
C SER A 15 -16.06 -2.91 10.73
N GLN A 16 -16.99 -3.77 10.28
CA GLN A 16 -17.68 -3.57 9.01
C GLN A 16 -18.85 -2.58 9.15
N PRO A 17 -19.10 -1.73 8.13
CA PRO A 17 -20.26 -0.86 8.12
C PRO A 17 -21.55 -1.67 8.11
N THR A 18 -22.56 -1.19 8.84
CA THR A 18 -23.90 -1.79 8.83
C THR A 18 -24.57 -1.59 7.47
N ASP A 19 -25.57 -2.40 7.14
CA ASP A 19 -26.26 -2.29 5.85
C ASP A 19 -26.98 -0.95 5.68
N ALA A 20 -27.48 -0.36 6.77
CA ALA A 20 -28.02 1.00 6.76
C ALA A 20 -26.95 2.05 6.39
N CYS A 21 -25.73 1.91 6.92
CA CYS A 21 -24.59 2.77 6.55
C CYS A 21 -24.21 2.60 5.06
N LYS A 22 -24.13 1.35 4.59
CA LYS A 22 -23.86 1.03 3.18
C LYS A 22 -24.87 1.67 2.24
N LEU A 23 -26.16 1.59 2.56
CA LEU A 23 -27.22 2.21 1.76
C LEU A 23 -27.10 3.74 1.74
N ARG A 24 -26.79 4.38 2.87
CA ARG A 24 -26.54 5.84 2.92
C ARG A 24 -25.36 6.26 2.05
N ILE A 25 -24.26 5.49 2.06
CA ILE A 25 -23.09 5.75 1.21
C ILE A 25 -23.47 5.64 -0.27
N LEU A 26 -24.25 4.62 -0.65
CA LEU A 26 -24.73 4.45 -2.02
C LEU A 26 -25.64 5.59 -2.46
N ASP A 27 -26.59 5.99 -1.62
CA ASP A 27 -27.53 7.08 -1.88
C ASP A 27 -26.79 8.43 -2.05
N ARG A 28 -25.85 8.73 -1.14
CA ARG A 28 -24.96 9.92 -1.23
C ARG A 28 -24.19 9.97 -2.56
N GLN A 29 -23.82 8.82 -3.10
CA GLN A 29 -23.07 8.69 -4.34
C GLN A 29 -23.96 8.53 -5.59
N GLY A 30 -25.29 8.57 -5.44
CA GLY A 30 -26.22 8.35 -6.56
C GLY A 30 -26.06 6.98 -7.21
N TYR A 31 -25.75 5.94 -6.42
CA TYR A 31 -25.52 4.57 -6.89
C TYR A 31 -24.43 4.43 -7.95
N ARG A 32 -23.42 5.30 -7.88
CA ARG A 32 -22.26 5.31 -8.77
C ARG A 32 -20.96 5.13 -8.01
N CYS A 33 -19.99 4.50 -8.69
CA CYS A 33 -18.63 4.33 -8.21
C CYS A 33 -17.97 5.69 -7.97
N ALA A 34 -17.45 5.92 -6.76
CA ALA A 34 -16.75 7.16 -6.44
C ALA A 34 -15.48 7.39 -7.29
N LEU A 35 -14.82 6.30 -7.74
CA LEU A 35 -13.56 6.38 -8.47
C LEU A 35 -13.74 6.48 -9.98
N THR A 36 -14.76 5.84 -10.54
CA THR A 36 -14.94 5.72 -12.00
C THR A 36 -16.22 6.37 -12.51
N GLY A 37 -17.17 6.70 -11.63
CA GLY A 37 -18.50 7.20 -12.00
C GLY A 37 -19.46 6.16 -12.59
N MET A 38 -19.01 4.91 -12.75
CA MET A 38 -19.83 3.83 -13.30
C MET A 38 -20.96 3.44 -12.34
N GLU A 39 -22.15 3.20 -12.87
CA GLU A 39 -23.30 2.72 -12.10
C GLU A 39 -23.09 1.29 -11.58
N PHE A 40 -23.57 1.04 -10.37
CA PHE A 40 -23.58 -0.30 -9.81
C PHE A 40 -24.67 -1.16 -10.45
N SER A 41 -24.39 -2.44 -10.62
CA SER A 41 -25.35 -3.41 -11.17
C SER A 41 -25.26 -4.73 -10.41
N PRO A 42 -26.22 -5.65 -10.57
CA PRO A 42 -26.14 -6.98 -9.95
C PRO A 42 -24.87 -7.76 -10.32
N ALA A 43 -24.32 -7.50 -11.52
CA ALA A 43 -23.07 -8.07 -12.00
C ALA A 43 -21.83 -7.34 -11.46
N ASN A 44 -21.96 -6.06 -11.12
CA ASN A 44 -20.87 -5.23 -10.58
C ASN A 44 -21.29 -4.62 -9.24
N ARG A 45 -21.28 -5.48 -8.22
CA ARG A 45 -21.71 -5.10 -6.86
C ARG A 45 -20.76 -4.06 -6.26
N PRO A 46 -21.29 -3.13 -5.44
CA PRO A 46 -20.46 -2.17 -4.74
C PRO A 46 -19.64 -2.85 -3.63
N GLU A 47 -18.37 -2.49 -3.57
CA GLU A 47 -17.48 -2.75 -2.44
C GLU A 47 -17.26 -1.43 -1.67
N PHE A 48 -17.05 -1.52 -0.36
CA PHE A 48 -16.88 -0.35 0.50
C PHE A 48 -15.42 -0.24 0.90
N ASP A 49 -14.84 0.92 0.61
CA ASP A 49 -13.42 1.17 0.76
C ASP A 49 -13.17 2.52 1.43
N HIS A 50 -12.06 2.64 2.15
CA HIS A 50 -11.69 3.89 2.82
C HIS A 50 -11.13 4.90 1.81
N ILE A 51 -11.70 6.11 1.72
CA ILE A 51 -11.20 7.21 0.88
C ILE A 51 -9.73 7.48 1.23
N THR A 52 -9.47 7.76 2.51
CA THR A 52 -8.14 7.81 3.09
C THR A 52 -7.87 6.49 3.80
N PRO A 53 -6.84 5.73 3.41
CA PRO A 53 -6.57 4.44 4.03
C PRO A 53 -6.10 4.58 5.48
N LEU A 54 -6.42 3.60 6.33
CA LEU A 54 -6.12 3.61 7.77
C LEU A 54 -4.63 3.84 8.08
N TRP A 55 -3.74 3.26 7.29
CA TRP A 55 -2.29 3.40 7.49
C TRP A 55 -1.77 4.83 7.22
N LEU A 56 -2.57 5.68 6.57
CA LEU A 56 -2.30 7.10 6.33
C LEU A 56 -3.08 8.01 7.30
N GLY A 57 -3.62 7.46 8.38
CA GLY A 57 -4.41 8.20 9.37
C GLY A 57 -5.88 8.35 9.01
N GLY A 58 -6.39 7.58 8.04
CA GLY A 58 -7.82 7.50 7.79
C GLY A 58 -8.57 6.87 8.97
N GLU A 59 -9.80 7.33 9.22
CA GLU A 59 -10.66 6.77 10.27
C GLU A 59 -11.65 5.76 9.68
N ASN A 60 -12.03 4.74 10.47
CA ASN A 60 -13.08 3.80 10.07
C ASN A 60 -14.48 4.39 10.32
N ARG A 61 -14.87 5.37 9.52
CA ARG A 61 -16.14 6.11 9.64
C ARG A 61 -16.81 6.28 8.28
N GLU A 62 -18.12 6.50 8.30
CA GLU A 62 -18.94 6.65 7.09
C GLU A 62 -18.49 7.81 6.18
N SER A 63 -18.05 8.93 6.75
CA SER A 63 -17.47 10.06 6.00
C SER A 63 -16.24 9.66 5.21
N ASN A 64 -15.44 8.73 5.74
CA ASN A 64 -14.23 8.22 5.09
C ASN A 64 -14.48 6.93 4.28
N LEU A 65 -15.72 6.43 4.21
CA LEU A 65 -16.05 5.27 3.38
C LEU A 65 -16.68 5.71 2.05
N GLN A 66 -16.37 4.98 0.99
CA GLN A 66 -16.94 5.16 -0.33
C GLN A 66 -17.30 3.82 -0.96
N ALA A 67 -18.38 3.82 -1.75
CA ALA A 67 -18.73 2.69 -2.60
C ALA A 67 -17.93 2.73 -3.92
N VAL A 68 -17.30 1.62 -4.27
CA VAL A 68 -16.46 1.46 -5.46
C VAL A 68 -16.76 0.13 -6.14
N THR A 69 -16.46 0.03 -7.43
CA THR A 69 -16.56 -1.24 -8.15
C THR A 69 -15.36 -2.14 -7.79
N ALA A 70 -15.54 -3.45 -7.87
CA ALA A 70 -14.49 -4.41 -7.53
C ALA A 70 -13.20 -4.21 -8.35
N ASP A 71 -13.31 -3.85 -9.62
CA ASP A 71 -12.13 -3.57 -10.46
C ASP A 71 -11.40 -2.30 -10.01
N ALA A 72 -12.14 -1.22 -9.74
CA ALA A 72 -11.56 0.03 -9.24
C ALA A 72 -10.92 -0.18 -7.86
N HIS A 73 -11.56 -0.97 -6.98
CA HIS A 73 -11.04 -1.33 -5.67
C HIS A 73 -9.70 -2.06 -5.76
N LYS A 74 -9.61 -3.07 -6.64
CA LYS A 74 -8.36 -3.82 -6.89
C LYS A 74 -7.24 -2.92 -7.38
N ARG A 75 -7.53 -2.01 -8.32
CA ARG A 75 -6.54 -1.05 -8.84
C ARG A 75 -6.03 -0.13 -7.75
N LYS A 76 -6.93 0.44 -6.95
CA LYS A 76 -6.58 1.30 -5.81
C LYS A 76 -5.74 0.55 -4.77
N THR A 77 -6.20 -0.62 -4.34
CA THR A 77 -5.49 -1.48 -3.38
C THR A 77 -4.07 -1.81 -3.85
N LYS A 78 -3.88 -2.12 -5.14
CA LYS A 78 -2.55 -2.39 -5.71
C LYS A 78 -1.65 -1.16 -5.68
N ALA A 79 -2.18 0.01 -6.05
CA ALA A 79 -1.43 1.26 -6.02
C ALA A 79 -1.00 1.61 -4.58
N GLU A 80 -1.92 1.55 -3.63
CA GLU A 80 -1.65 1.81 -2.22
C GLU A 80 -0.67 0.82 -1.61
N ALA A 81 -0.79 -0.48 -1.89
CA ALA A 81 0.14 -1.49 -1.42
C ALA A 81 1.58 -1.20 -1.89
N THR A 82 1.73 -0.73 -3.13
CA THR A 82 3.02 -0.36 -3.72
C THR A 82 3.63 0.84 -3.00
N VAL A 83 2.83 1.90 -2.78
CA VAL A 83 3.27 3.10 -2.05
C VAL A 83 3.63 2.76 -0.60
N ARG A 84 2.76 2.02 0.09
CA ARG A 84 2.98 1.59 1.48
C ARG A 84 4.26 0.77 1.63
N ALA A 85 4.54 -0.14 0.70
CA ALA A 85 5.78 -0.91 0.68
C ALA A 85 7.00 0.00 0.54
N LYS A 86 6.95 0.99 -0.37
CA LYS A 86 8.02 1.96 -0.57
C LYS A 86 8.29 2.80 0.68
N VAL A 87 7.23 3.30 1.33
CA VAL A 87 7.31 4.05 2.59
C VAL A 87 7.98 3.20 3.67
N LYS A 88 7.53 1.94 3.86
CA LYS A 88 8.14 1.00 4.80
C LYS A 88 9.62 0.76 4.52
N VAL A 89 10.01 0.58 3.26
CA VAL A 89 11.42 0.38 2.88
C VAL A 89 12.26 1.62 3.19
N ASN A 90 11.75 2.81 2.90
CA ASN A 90 12.47 4.05 3.19
C ASN A 90 12.63 4.26 4.69
N ALA A 91 11.55 4.11 5.47
CA ALA A 91 11.59 4.20 6.94
C ALA A 91 12.59 3.19 7.53
N LYS A 92 12.55 1.94 7.05
CA LYS A 92 13.50 0.90 7.46
C LYS A 92 14.95 1.27 7.17
N ARG A 93 15.24 1.82 5.98
CA ARG A 93 16.59 2.25 5.61
C ARG A 93 17.09 3.41 6.45
N HIS A 94 16.20 4.34 6.81
CA HIS A 94 16.52 5.50 7.62
C HIS A 94 16.77 5.12 9.08
N LEU A 95 15.87 4.33 9.67
CA LEU A 95 15.90 4.00 11.11
C LEU A 95 16.84 2.82 11.43
N LEU A 96 16.88 1.78 10.59
CA LEU A 96 17.62 0.54 10.86
C LEU A 96 18.86 0.38 9.96
N GLY A 97 19.12 1.35 9.08
CA GLY A 97 20.21 1.28 8.10
C GLY A 97 19.95 0.34 6.92
N LYS A 98 20.90 0.31 5.97
CA LYS A 98 20.83 -0.58 4.81
C LYS A 98 21.26 -1.99 5.22
N LYS A 99 20.38 -2.98 5.05
CA LYS A 99 20.77 -4.40 5.17
C LYS A 99 21.86 -4.71 4.15
N LYS A 100 22.95 -5.34 4.59
CA LYS A 100 23.95 -5.93 3.71
C LYS A 100 23.31 -7.07 2.92
N SER A 101 23.65 -7.19 1.63
CA SER A 101 23.18 -8.32 0.82
C SER A 101 23.77 -9.62 1.37
N ALA A 102 22.93 -10.64 1.53
CA ALA A 102 23.41 -11.99 1.87
C ALA A 102 24.18 -12.63 0.70
N ARG A 103 23.93 -12.16 -0.54
CA ARG A 103 24.61 -12.59 -1.76
C ARG A 103 25.19 -11.36 -2.45
N PRO A 104 26.34 -10.84 -1.97
CA PRO A 104 26.97 -9.68 -2.58
C PRO A 104 27.47 -10.00 -4.00
N ILE A 105 27.39 -9.01 -4.90
CA ILE A 105 27.89 -9.16 -6.27
C ILE A 105 29.40 -9.47 -6.22
N PRO A 106 29.91 -10.48 -6.95
CA PRO A 106 31.34 -10.78 -7.03
C PRO A 106 32.16 -9.54 -7.41
N GLY A 107 33.21 -9.22 -6.65
CA GLY A 107 34.07 -8.06 -6.88
C GLY A 107 33.59 -6.74 -6.25
N SER A 108 32.36 -6.69 -5.72
CA SER A 108 31.80 -5.53 -5.02
C SER A 108 32.58 -5.18 -3.74
N LYS A 109 32.33 -3.99 -3.17
CA LYS A 109 32.97 -3.59 -1.89
C LYS A 109 32.64 -4.50 -0.71
N SER A 110 31.58 -5.28 -0.84
CA SER A 110 31.12 -6.22 0.17
C SER A 110 31.74 -7.61 0.05
N THR A 111 32.45 -7.93 -1.04
CA THR A 111 33.14 -9.22 -1.21
C THR A 111 34.61 -9.12 -0.82
N ARG A 112 35.24 -10.27 -0.57
CA ARG A 112 36.68 -10.37 -0.29
C ARG A 112 37.55 -9.89 -1.45
N PHE A 113 37.16 -10.23 -2.67
CA PHE A 113 37.95 -9.93 -3.86
C PHE A 113 37.51 -8.61 -4.53
N LYS A 114 38.45 -7.94 -5.20
CA LYS A 114 38.23 -6.73 -6.01
C LYS A 114 38.81 -6.97 -7.40
N LYS A 115 38.05 -6.67 -8.45
CA LYS A 115 38.56 -6.62 -9.83
C LYS A 115 39.02 -5.19 -10.13
N LEU A 116 40.25 -5.01 -10.60
CA LEU A 116 40.82 -3.73 -11.01
C LEU A 116 40.39 -3.37 -12.45
N ILE A 117 40.58 -2.11 -12.81
CA ILE A 117 40.39 -1.64 -14.20
C ILE A 117 41.35 -2.36 -15.16
N THR A 118 42.54 -2.74 -14.66
CA THR A 118 43.54 -3.54 -15.40
C THR A 118 43.08 -4.96 -15.71
N GLY A 119 41.99 -5.44 -15.09
CA GLY A 119 41.46 -6.79 -15.26
C GLY A 119 41.85 -7.77 -14.15
N GLU A 120 42.91 -7.46 -13.41
CA GLU A 120 43.44 -8.27 -12.31
C GLU A 120 42.45 -8.37 -11.13
N VAL A 121 42.46 -9.50 -10.45
CA VAL A 121 41.67 -9.77 -9.24
C VAL A 121 42.59 -9.79 -8.03
N VAL A 122 42.29 -8.92 -7.08
CA VAL A 122 43.10 -8.69 -5.87
C VAL A 122 42.32 -9.09 -4.63
N ASP A 123 42.96 -9.73 -3.66
CA ASP A 123 42.40 -9.87 -2.32
C ASP A 123 42.40 -8.49 -1.63
N ARG A 124 41.23 -8.01 -1.18
CA ARG A 124 41.13 -6.72 -0.48
C ARG A 124 41.78 -6.73 0.90
N ARG A 125 42.02 -7.91 1.50
CA ARG A 125 42.61 -8.03 2.84
C ARG A 125 44.14 -7.99 2.79
N THR A 126 44.75 -8.66 1.81
CA THR A 126 46.21 -8.80 1.71
C THR A 126 46.81 -7.89 0.64
N GLY A 127 46.03 -7.46 -0.36
CA GLY A 127 46.51 -6.63 -1.48
C GLY A 127 47.21 -7.43 -2.58
N GLU A 128 47.25 -8.76 -2.46
CA GLU A 128 47.92 -9.65 -3.42
C GLU A 128 47.04 -9.92 -4.63
N VAL A 129 47.68 -9.98 -5.80
CA VAL A 129 47.04 -10.36 -7.07
C VAL A 129 46.88 -11.87 -7.13
N ILE A 130 45.66 -12.33 -7.36
CA ILE A 130 45.28 -13.75 -7.39
C ILE A 130 45.21 -14.26 -8.83
N SER A 131 44.81 -13.38 -9.76
CA SER A 131 44.67 -13.65 -11.20
C SER A 131 44.66 -12.37 -12.01
#